data_AF-A0A9D3RUJ9-F1
#
_entry.id   AF-A0A9D3RUJ9-F1
#
_cell.length_a   1.000
_cell.length_b   1.000
_cell.length_c   1.000
_cell.angle_alpha   90.00
_cell.angle_beta   90.00
_cell.angle_gamma   90.00
#
_symmetry.space_group_name_H-M   'P 1'
#
loop_
_entity.id
_entity.type
_entity.pdbx_description
1 polymer ?
#
loop_
_entity_poly.entity_id
_entity_poly.type
_entity_poly.pdbx_seq_one_letter_code
_entity_poly.pdbx_strand_id
1 'polypeptide(L)'
;MVKITLEILKKIDRNDLIQRLESNPKMDESIKRAQDDLKTHLRRKCQCIFEGLEKHGHRILLNKIYTELYITEGGSGEVNNEHEVRQIETASKKQTTQETAILCNDIFKPLPGQEKPRTVLTKGIAGIGKTVSVQKFILDWAE
;
A
#
# COMPACT_ATOMS: atom_id res chain seq x y z
N MET A 1 -12.18 -11.35 -6.90
CA MET A 1 -13.52 -11.31 -7.56
C MET A 1 -14.38 -12.49 -7.09
N VAL A 2 -13.92 -13.74 -7.20
CA VAL A 2 -14.67 -14.95 -6.78
C VAL A 2 -15.15 -14.92 -5.32
N LYS A 3 -14.32 -14.52 -4.34
CA LYS A 3 -14.75 -14.45 -2.92
C LYS A 3 -15.95 -13.51 -2.67
N ILE A 4 -15.96 -12.33 -3.32
CA ILE A 4 -17.07 -11.37 -3.18
C ILE A 4 -18.32 -11.91 -3.87
N THR A 5 -18.16 -12.50 -5.05
CA THR A 5 -19.27 -13.16 -5.76
C THR A 5 -19.84 -14.32 -4.94
N LEU A 6 -18.99 -15.14 -4.31
CA LEU A 6 -19.42 -16.23 -3.43
C LEU A 6 -20.16 -15.70 -2.19
N GLU A 7 -19.68 -14.63 -1.56
CA GLU A 7 -20.36 -13.94 -0.46
C GLU A 7 -21.76 -13.45 -0.86
N ILE A 8 -21.90 -12.84 -2.05
CA ILE A 8 -23.20 -12.39 -2.56
C ILE A 8 -24.12 -13.57 -2.83
N LEU A 9 -23.62 -14.63 -3.47
CA LEU A 9 -24.39 -15.83 -3.79
C LEU A 9 -24.88 -16.56 -2.53
N LYS A 10 -24.08 -16.57 -1.46
CA LYS A 10 -24.48 -17.08 -0.13
C LYS A 10 -25.62 -16.26 0.47
N LYS A 11 -25.56 -14.93 0.35
CA LYS A 11 -26.63 -14.04 0.84
C LYS A 11 -27.96 -14.20 0.11
N ILE A 12 -27.95 -14.68 -1.13
CA ILE A 12 -29.16 -14.92 -1.94
C ILE A 12 -29.53 -16.41 -2.07
N ASP A 13 -28.91 -17.27 -1.24
CA ASP A 13 -29.16 -18.72 -1.13
C ASP A 13 -29.04 -19.50 -2.46
N ARG A 14 -28.13 -19.06 -3.35
CA ARG A 14 -27.82 -19.70 -4.64
C ARG A 14 -26.73 -20.76 -4.51
N ASN A 15 -26.98 -21.78 -3.70
CA ASN A 15 -26.02 -22.84 -3.37
C ASN A 15 -25.61 -23.69 -4.59
N ASP A 16 -26.51 -23.84 -5.58
CA ASP A 16 -26.25 -24.52 -6.85
C ASP A 16 -25.15 -23.81 -7.68
N LEU A 17 -25.16 -22.47 -7.67
CA LEU A 17 -24.17 -21.65 -8.36
C LEU A 17 -22.83 -21.64 -7.61
N ILE A 18 -22.87 -21.63 -6.27
CA ILE A 18 -21.67 -21.75 -5.43
C ILE A 18 -20.92 -23.04 -5.77
N GLN A 19 -21.62 -24.18 -5.75
CA GLN A 19 -21.01 -25.48 -6.03
C GLN A 19 -20.40 -25.54 -7.44
N ARG A 20 -21.06 -24.95 -8.45
CA ARG A 20 -20.54 -24.87 -9.83
C ARG A 20 -19.34 -23.96 -9.98
N LEU A 21 -19.27 -22.87 -9.21
CA LEU A 21 -18.13 -21.95 -9.22
C LEU A 21 -16.92 -22.55 -8.53
N GLU A 22 -17.14 -23.22 -7.38
CA GLU A 22 -16.09 -23.90 -6.62
C GLU A 22 -15.55 -25.15 -7.34
N SER A 23 -16.37 -25.80 -8.18
CA SER A 23 -15.97 -26.98 -8.97
C SER A 23 -15.41 -26.65 -10.36
N ASN A 24 -15.18 -25.37 -10.70
CA ASN A 24 -14.70 -24.98 -12.03
C ASN A 24 -13.18 -24.65 -12.04
N PRO A 25 -12.30 -25.66 -12.25
CA PRO A 25 -10.85 -25.46 -12.25
C PRO A 25 -10.37 -24.51 -13.36
N LYS A 26 -11.11 -24.38 -14.46
CA LYS A 26 -10.74 -23.47 -15.57
C LYS A 26 -10.84 -22.00 -15.15
N MET A 27 -11.76 -21.66 -14.25
CA MET A 27 -11.93 -20.30 -13.76
C MET A 27 -10.81 -19.91 -12.80
N ASP A 28 -10.46 -20.81 -11.88
CA ASP A 28 -9.35 -20.58 -10.94
C ASP A 28 -8.01 -20.42 -11.66
N GLU A 29 -7.74 -21.25 -12.67
CA GLU A 29 -6.57 -21.08 -13.52
C GLU A 29 -6.55 -19.73 -14.24
N SER A 30 -7.69 -19.28 -14.76
CA SER A 30 -7.77 -18.02 -15.51
C SER A 30 -7.55 -16.80 -14.61
N ILE A 31 -8.07 -16.85 -13.39
CA ILE A 31 -7.84 -15.82 -12.37
C ILE A 31 -6.38 -15.81 -11.94
N LYS A 32 -5.80 -16.99 -11.72
CA LYS A 32 -4.38 -17.12 -11.37
C LYS A 32 -3.48 -16.55 -12.46
N ARG A 33 -3.72 -16.91 -13.73
CA ARG A 33 -2.99 -16.34 -14.88
C ARG A 33 -3.10 -14.82 -14.92
N ALA A 34 -4.32 -14.28 -14.81
CA ALA A 34 -4.52 -12.82 -14.79
C ALA A 34 -3.80 -12.13 -13.62
N GLN A 35 -3.75 -12.78 -12.45
CA GLN A 35 -3.02 -12.27 -11.29
C GLN A 35 -1.50 -12.30 -11.51
N ASP A 36 -0.97 -13.39 -12.08
CA ASP A 36 0.46 -13.54 -12.39
C ASP A 36 0.92 -12.52 -13.44
N ASP A 37 0.10 -12.26 -14.46
CA ASP A 37 0.34 -11.23 -15.47
C ASP A 37 0.37 -9.83 -14.84
N LEU A 38 -0.59 -9.52 -13.96
CA LEU A 38 -0.64 -8.25 -13.23
C LEU A 38 0.59 -8.07 -12.34
N LYS A 39 0.96 -9.09 -11.56
CA LYS A 39 2.17 -9.07 -10.73
C LYS A 39 3.42 -8.84 -11.56
N THR A 40 3.55 -9.54 -12.68
CA THR A 40 4.68 -9.40 -13.60
C THR A 40 4.77 -7.97 -14.16
N HIS A 41 3.64 -7.40 -14.57
CA HIS A 41 3.57 -6.02 -15.04
C HIS A 41 4.00 -5.01 -13.97
N LEU A 42 3.44 -5.12 -12.76
CA LEU A 42 3.74 -4.23 -11.64
C LEU A 42 5.20 -4.34 -11.20
N ARG A 43 5.74 -5.56 -11.10
CA ARG A 43 7.17 -5.78 -10.84
C ARG A 43 8.03 -5.05 -11.87
N ARG A 44 7.74 -5.21 -13.17
CA ARG A 44 8.51 -4.53 -14.23
C ARG A 44 8.50 -3.01 -14.10
N LYS A 45 7.35 -2.45 -13.71
CA LYS A 45 7.14 -1.00 -13.55
C LYS A 45 7.79 -0.44 -12.29
N CYS A 46 7.80 -1.18 -11.18
CA CYS A 46 8.21 -0.68 -9.86
C CYS A 46 9.59 -1.17 -9.39
N GLN A 47 10.20 -2.15 -10.07
CA GLN A 47 11.49 -2.74 -9.65
C GLN A 47 12.70 -1.78 -9.73
N CYS A 48 12.59 -0.65 -10.42
CA CYS A 48 13.72 0.27 -10.60
C CYS A 48 13.36 1.75 -10.45
N ILE A 49 14.34 2.51 -9.97
CA ILE A 49 14.33 3.97 -9.96
C ILE A 49 15.31 4.47 -11.02
N PHE A 50 14.99 5.61 -11.62
CA PHE A 50 15.87 6.35 -12.51
C PHE A 50 16.49 7.52 -11.76
N GLU A 51 17.80 7.63 -11.83
CA GLU A 51 18.54 8.79 -11.33
C GLU A 51 18.78 9.77 -12.50
N GLY A 52 18.33 11.02 -12.37
CA GLY A 52 18.48 12.08 -13.38
C GLY A 52 17.25 12.37 -14.26
N LEU A 53 17.35 13.39 -15.13
CA LEU A 53 16.33 13.73 -16.14
C LEU A 53 16.37 12.71 -17.29
N GLU A 54 15.20 12.23 -17.71
CA GLU A 54 15.01 11.01 -18.49
C GLU A 54 15.82 10.84 -19.79
N LYS A 55 15.95 9.55 -20.17
CA LYS A 55 16.49 8.90 -21.39
C LYS A 55 17.93 8.36 -21.33
N HIS A 56 18.77 8.84 -20.42
CA HIS A 56 20.14 8.32 -20.25
C HIS A 56 20.53 7.97 -18.79
N GLY A 57 19.57 8.01 -17.86
CA GLY A 57 19.83 7.69 -16.44
C GLY A 57 20.14 6.22 -16.19
N HIS A 58 21.04 5.95 -15.24
CA HIS A 58 21.35 4.59 -14.79
C HIS A 58 20.13 4.01 -14.06
N ARG A 59 19.73 2.81 -14.45
CA ARG A 59 18.58 2.10 -13.86
C ARG A 59 19.06 1.34 -12.62
N ILE A 60 18.63 1.77 -11.44
CA ILE A 60 19.02 1.14 -10.17
C ILE A 60 17.86 0.29 -9.65
N LEU A 61 18.15 -0.94 -9.18
CA LEU A 61 17.15 -1.79 -8.54
C LEU A 61 16.70 -1.16 -7.22
N LEU A 62 15.39 -0.97 -7.07
CA LEU A 62 14.80 -0.34 -5.88
C LEU A 62 15.26 -1.02 -4.59
N ASN A 63 15.21 -2.36 -4.55
CA ASN A 63 15.62 -3.15 -3.37
C ASN A 63 17.09 -2.99 -2.98
N LYS A 64 17.97 -2.48 -3.87
CA LYS A 64 19.38 -2.24 -3.54
C LYS A 64 19.61 -0.91 -2.81
N ILE A 65 18.68 0.04 -2.96
CA ILE A 65 18.82 1.41 -2.44
C ILE A 65 17.71 1.79 -1.47
N TYR A 66 16.64 1.00 -1.39
CA TYR A 66 15.53 1.27 -0.52
C TYR A 66 15.96 1.14 0.94
N THR A 67 15.77 2.23 1.68
CA THR A 67 15.90 2.24 3.14
C THR A 67 14.50 2.34 3.72
N GLU A 68 14.22 1.58 4.77
CA GLU A 68 12.91 1.61 5.42
C GLU A 68 12.59 3.03 5.93
N LEU A 69 11.37 3.47 5.64
CA LEU A 69 10.89 4.78 6.07
C LEU A 69 10.25 4.66 7.44
N TYR A 70 10.52 5.65 8.29
CA TYR A 70 9.82 5.82 9.54
C TYR A 70 8.45 6.47 9.28
N ILE A 71 7.42 5.64 9.13
CA ILE A 71 6.04 6.08 8.93
C ILE A 71 5.33 6.03 10.28
N THR A 72 4.59 7.08 10.61
CA THR A 72 3.79 7.15 11.84
C THR A 72 2.33 7.46 11.49
N GLU A 73 1.42 7.13 12.40
CA GLU A 73 0.02 7.51 12.27
C GLU A 73 -0.10 9.05 12.29
N GLY A 74 -0.79 9.62 11.30
CA GLY A 74 -1.08 11.05 11.29
C GLY A 74 -2.15 11.41 12.32
N GLY A 75 -1.91 12.44 13.13
CA GLY A 75 -2.92 12.97 14.05
C GLY A 75 -4.19 13.46 13.34
N SER A 76 -5.32 13.49 14.05
CA SER A 76 -6.60 14.03 13.55
C SER A 76 -6.39 15.46 13.05
N GLY A 77 -6.74 15.71 11.79
CA GLY A 77 -6.31 16.86 11.00
C GLY A 77 -6.31 18.22 11.70
N GLU A 78 -5.14 18.84 11.79
CA GLU A 78 -4.99 20.29 11.77
C GLU A 78 -4.35 20.66 10.44
N VAL A 79 -5.14 21.29 9.58
CA VAL A 79 -4.77 21.72 8.22
C VAL A 79 -4.05 23.09 8.25
N ASN A 80 -3.72 23.62 9.43
CA ASN A 80 -3.24 24.99 9.59
C ASN A 80 -1.85 25.11 10.25
N ASN A 81 -0.84 24.46 9.67
CA ASN A 81 0.57 24.60 10.06
C ASN A 81 1.45 24.96 8.86
N GLU A 82 1.02 25.96 8.07
CA GLU A 82 1.75 26.45 6.88
C GLU A 82 3.12 27.08 7.18
N HIS A 83 3.56 27.14 8.44
CA HIS A 83 4.90 27.62 8.79
C HIS A 83 5.70 26.58 9.58
N GLU A 84 6.91 26.31 9.06
CA GLU A 84 7.92 25.39 9.61
C GLU A 84 8.26 25.68 11.09
N VAL A 85 7.96 26.88 11.57
CA VAL A 85 8.18 27.36 12.95
C VAL A 85 7.31 26.64 14.00
N ARG A 86 6.08 26.19 13.66
CA ARG A 86 5.18 25.54 14.64
C ARG A 86 5.47 24.06 14.87
N GLN A 87 6.30 23.43 14.04
CA GLN A 87 6.66 22.01 14.20
C GLN A 87 7.55 21.78 15.43
N ILE A 88 8.41 22.75 15.79
CA ILE A 88 9.29 22.68 16.97
C ILE A 88 8.45 22.73 18.26
N GLU A 89 7.48 23.64 18.34
CA GLU A 89 6.62 23.81 19.52
C GLU A 89 5.67 22.61 19.71
N THR A 90 5.20 21.99 18.62
CA THR A 90 4.35 20.80 18.68
C THR A 90 5.16 19.54 19.04
N ALA A 91 6.40 19.42 18.56
CA ALA A 91 7.31 18.32 18.92
C ALA A 91 7.64 18.31 20.42
N SER A 92 7.79 19.50 21.03
CA SER A 92 8.01 19.62 22.48
C SER A 92 6.81 19.18 23.32
N LYS A 93 5.57 19.26 22.80
CA LYS A 93 4.34 18.85 23.49
C LYS A 93 3.96 17.38 23.28
N LYS A 94 4.49 16.75 22.22
CA LYS A 94 4.24 15.35 21.83
C LYS A 94 5.09 14.30 22.55
N GLN A 95 6.01 14.71 23.43
CA GLN A 95 6.88 13.81 24.20
C GLN A 95 6.12 12.78 25.08
N THR A 96 4.79 12.86 25.16
CA THR A 96 3.93 12.01 25.99
C THR A 96 3.19 10.90 25.23
N THR A 97 3.19 10.88 23.89
CA THR A 97 2.51 9.82 23.11
C THR A 97 3.54 9.08 22.27
N GLN A 98 3.80 7.81 22.58
CA GLN A 98 4.70 6.97 21.77
C GLN A 98 4.17 6.92 20.33
N GLU A 99 4.89 7.52 19.38
CA GLU A 99 4.54 7.42 17.97
C GLU A 99 4.72 5.95 17.55
N THR A 100 3.63 5.33 17.11
CA THR A 100 3.67 3.94 16.63
C THR A 100 4.26 3.94 15.23
N ALA A 101 5.42 3.32 15.07
CA ALA A 101 6.02 3.09 13.76
C ALA A 101 5.18 2.08 12.97
N ILE A 102 4.90 2.41 11.70
CA ILE A 102 4.12 1.60 10.78
C ILE A 102 5.04 1.14 9.65
N LEU A 103 5.12 -0.16 9.42
CA LEU A 103 5.83 -0.70 8.26
C LEU A 103 5.06 -0.33 6.97
N CYS A 104 5.77 -0.02 5.90
CA CYS A 104 5.13 0.38 4.63
C CYS A 104 4.13 -0.68 4.11
N ASN A 105 4.44 -1.97 4.30
CA ASN A 105 3.56 -3.08 3.91
C ASN A 105 2.33 -3.25 4.82
N ASP A 106 2.32 -2.56 5.96
CA ASP A 106 1.31 -2.67 7.00
C ASP A 106 0.38 -1.46 7.04
N ILE A 107 0.51 -0.49 6.12
CA ILE A 107 -0.29 0.75 6.10
C ILE A 107 -1.81 0.53 6.00
N PHE A 108 -2.25 -0.65 5.53
CA PHE A 108 -3.66 -1.04 5.47
C PHE A 108 -4.08 -2.02 6.57
N LYS A 109 -3.17 -2.40 7.47
CA LYS A 109 -3.53 -3.20 8.64
C LYS A 109 -4.25 -2.30 9.65
N PRO A 110 -5.37 -2.75 10.24
CA PRO A 110 -6.05 -1.98 11.27
C PRO A 110 -5.13 -1.82 12.48
N LEU A 111 -5.09 -0.62 13.05
CA LEU A 111 -4.49 -0.38 14.36
C LEU A 111 -5.38 -0.93 15.47
N PRO A 112 -4.86 -1.16 16.68
CA PRO A 112 -5.65 -1.66 17.81
C PRO A 112 -6.91 -0.81 18.03
N GLY A 113 -8.09 -1.43 17.98
CA GLY A 113 -9.37 -0.76 18.18
C GLY A 113 -9.93 -0.01 16.96
N GLN A 114 -9.27 -0.07 15.80
CA GLN A 114 -9.75 0.53 14.56
C GLN A 114 -10.24 -0.53 13.56
N GLU A 115 -11.22 -0.16 12.71
CA GLU A 115 -11.59 -0.97 11.56
C GLU A 115 -10.53 -0.90 10.46
N LYS A 116 -10.57 -1.86 9.53
CA LYS A 116 -9.63 -1.87 8.39
C LYS A 116 -9.84 -0.63 7.50
N PRO A 117 -8.80 0.19 7.28
CA PRO A 117 -8.94 1.39 6.46
C PRO A 117 -9.20 1.03 4.99
N ARG A 118 -10.11 1.77 4.36
CA ARG A 118 -10.34 1.70 2.90
C ARG A 118 -9.37 2.59 2.12
N THR A 119 -8.91 3.67 2.73
CA THR A 119 -8.05 4.69 2.13
C THR A 119 -6.97 5.11 3.12
N VAL A 120 -5.75 5.31 2.63
CA VAL A 120 -4.61 5.83 3.40
C VAL A 120 -4.07 7.06 2.67
N LEU A 121 -3.77 8.13 3.42
CA LEU A 121 -3.14 9.34 2.91
C LEU A 121 -1.77 9.51 3.56
N THR A 122 -0.70 9.39 2.76
CA THR A 122 0.65 9.66 3.24
C THR A 122 0.96 11.16 3.13
N LYS A 123 1.33 11.77 4.25
CA LYS A 123 1.71 13.19 4.34
C LYS A 123 3.21 13.31 4.62
N GLY A 124 3.82 14.37 4.09
CA GLY A 124 5.23 14.66 4.31
C GLY A 124 5.74 15.72 3.35
N ILE A 125 6.91 16.30 3.64
CA ILE A 125 7.53 17.35 2.82
C ILE A 125 7.92 16.86 1.41
N ALA A 126 8.27 17.79 0.52
CA ALA A 126 8.81 17.46 -0.80
C ALA A 126 10.09 16.63 -0.66
N GLY A 127 10.33 15.69 -1.58
CA GLY A 127 11.55 14.88 -1.59
C GLY A 127 11.63 13.75 -0.54
N ILE A 128 10.75 13.69 0.46
CA ILE A 128 10.82 12.69 1.56
C ILE A 128 10.57 11.23 1.14
N GLY A 129 10.33 10.97 -0.14
CA GLY A 129 10.21 9.60 -0.67
C GLY A 129 8.80 9.02 -0.76
N LYS A 130 7.72 9.80 -0.60
CA LYS A 130 6.31 9.32 -0.69
C LYS A 130 6.03 8.46 -1.94
N THR A 131 6.49 8.89 -3.11
CA THR A 131 6.34 8.14 -4.37
C THR A 131 7.12 6.83 -4.36
N VAL A 132 8.34 6.86 -3.82
CA VAL A 132 9.22 5.68 -3.71
C VAL A 132 8.63 4.65 -2.74
N SER A 133 8.00 5.08 -1.64
CA SER A 133 7.29 4.17 -0.72
C SER A 133 6.15 3.43 -1.43
N VAL A 134 5.36 4.12 -2.25
CA VAL A 134 4.27 3.50 -3.01
C VAL A 134 4.82 2.50 -4.04
N GLN A 135 5.93 2.84 -4.72
CA GLN A 135 6.60 1.90 -5.63
C GLN A 135 7.10 0.66 -4.89
N LYS A 136 7.69 0.83 -3.70
CA LYS A 136 8.16 -0.28 -2.87
C LYS A 136 7.02 -1.16 -2.40
N PHE A 137 5.92 -0.59 -1.91
CA PHE A 137 4.72 -1.32 -1.53
C PHE A 137 4.17 -2.18 -2.69
N ILE A 138 4.09 -1.60 -3.89
CA ILE A 138 3.64 -2.32 -5.09
C ILE A 138 4.60 -3.45 -5.45
N LEU A 139 5.91 -3.21 -5.36
CA LEU A 139 6.94 -4.21 -5.65
C LEU A 139 6.85 -5.39 -4.67
N ASP A 140 6.75 -5.12 -3.37
CA ASP A 140 6.66 -6.13 -2.31
C ASP A 140 5.39 -6.98 -2.42
N TRP A 141 4.28 -6.38 -2.88
CA TRP A 141 3.05 -7.12 -3.15
C TRP A 141 3.15 -8.01 -4.40
N ALA A 142 3.91 -7.57 -5.40
CA ALA A 142 4.05 -8.24 -6.67
C ALA A 142 5.06 -9.41 -6.64
N GLU A 143 6.06 -9.32 -5.78
CA GLU A 143 6.97 -10.44 -5.43
C GLU A 143 6.22 -11.58 -4.71
#